data_AF-A0A9P3USI2-F1
#
_entry.id   AF-A0A9P3USI2-F1
#
_cell.length_a   1.000
_cell.length_b   1.000
_cell.length_c   1.000
_cell.angle_alpha   90.00
_cell.angle_beta   90.00
_cell.angle_gamma   90.00
#
_symmetry.space_group_name_H-M   'P 1'
#
loop_
_entity.id
_entity.type
_entity.pdbx_description
1 polymer ?
#
loop_
_entity_poly.entity_id
_entity_poly.type
_entity_poly.pdbx_seq_one_letter_code
_entity_poly.pdbx_strand_id
1 'polypeptide(L)'
;MKLSDAELLANRAIQLERREEDLARIHKRVLAHRYKSITDFERGRKNNYHYYNFAPSEFVMVLSKKIKPDVRRKCRPRYFNPLVVAKWLRSGAYRLAEVNGALLKLDFAAFRVIRYRACLKKVVEVTEYVDEADLAGTEDD
;
A
#
# COMPACT_ATOMS: atom_id res chain seq x y z
N MET A 1 21.15 31.81 14.59
CA MET A 1 20.78 33.05 15.32
C MET A 1 20.24 32.62 16.67
N LYS A 2 20.88 33.00 17.78
CA LYS A 2 20.41 32.69 19.14
C LYS A 2 19.49 33.82 19.60
N LEU A 3 18.31 33.50 20.11
CA LEU A 3 17.45 34.48 20.78
C LEU A 3 18.05 34.84 22.14
N SER A 4 17.87 36.09 22.55
CA SER A 4 18.15 36.56 23.90
C SER A 4 17.08 36.08 24.91
N ASP A 5 17.44 36.00 26.19
CA ASP A 5 16.50 35.58 27.25
C ASP A 5 15.25 36.46 27.34
N ALA A 6 15.41 37.76 27.09
CA ALA A 6 14.30 38.71 27.05
C ALA A 6 13.30 38.37 25.94
N GLU A 7 13.78 38.00 24.76
CA GLU A 7 12.93 37.59 23.64
C GLU A 7 12.22 36.27 23.92
N LEU A 8 12.86 35.33 24.63
CA LEU A 8 12.25 34.07 25.04
C LEU A 8 11.11 34.30 26.04
N LEU A 9 11.34 35.13 27.06
CA LEU A 9 10.33 35.51 28.05
C LEU A 9 9.14 36.24 27.39
N ALA A 10 9.41 37.17 26.48
CA ALA A 10 8.37 37.90 25.75
C ALA A 10 7.51 36.94 24.90
N ASN A 11 8.14 36.04 24.13
CA ASN A 11 7.42 35.04 23.35
C ASN A 11 6.60 34.09 24.25
N ARG A 12 7.13 33.74 25.43
CA ARG A 12 6.41 32.88 26.38
C ARG A 12 5.19 33.58 26.97
N ALA A 13 5.30 34.86 27.33
CA ALA A 13 4.18 35.66 27.80
C ALA A 13 3.06 35.73 26.74
N ILE A 14 3.42 36.02 25.48
CA ILE A 14 2.48 36.04 24.34
C ILE A 14 1.78 34.68 24.18
N GLN A 15 2.52 33.56 24.27
CA GLN A 15 1.95 32.22 24.17
C GLN A 15 0.96 31.91 25.30
N LEU A 16 1.25 32.34 26.52
CA LEU A 16 0.38 32.13 27.68
C LEU A 16 -0.90 32.97 27.59
N GLU A 17 -0.81 34.18 27.05
CA GLU A 17 -1.93 35.09 26.88
C GLU A 17 -2.95 34.61 25.82
N ARG A 18 -2.53 33.75 24.88
CA ARG A 18 -3.41 33.14 23.84
C ARG A 18 -4.28 34.15 23.08
N ARG A 19 -3.73 35.32 22.75
CA ARG A 19 -4.44 36.35 21.97
C ARG A 19 -5.03 35.78 20.69
N GLU A 20 -6.28 36.15 20.39
CA GLU A 20 -7.00 35.60 19.23
C GLU A 20 -6.28 35.90 17.90
N GLU A 21 -5.65 37.07 17.80
CA GLU A 21 -4.86 37.48 16.63
C GLU A 21 -3.69 36.53 16.35
N ASP A 22 -2.97 36.14 17.41
CA ASP A 22 -1.85 35.20 17.32
C ASP A 22 -2.31 33.80 16.93
N LEU A 23 -3.43 33.35 17.49
CA LEU A 23 -4.05 32.09 17.13
C LEU A 23 -4.49 32.08 15.66
N ALA A 24 -5.11 33.16 15.18
CA ALA A 24 -5.51 33.31 13.78
C ALA A 24 -4.29 33.30 12.84
N ARG A 25 -3.19 33.95 13.24
CA ARG A 25 -1.93 33.96 12.48
C ARG A 25 -1.30 32.58 12.41
N ILE A 26 -1.24 31.85 13.53
CA ILE A 26 -0.74 30.47 13.58
C ILE A 26 -1.62 29.56 12.71
N HIS A 27 -2.94 29.68 12.83
CA HIS A 27 -3.89 28.90 12.02
C HIS A 27 -3.64 29.09 10.52
N LYS A 28 -3.55 30.34 10.05
CA LYS A 28 -3.25 30.66 8.64
C LYS A 28 -1.93 30.03 8.19
N ARG A 29 -0.88 30.12 9.02
CA ARG A 29 0.44 29.54 8.72
C ARG A 29 0.39 28.01 8.62
N VAL A 30 -0.27 27.35 9.56
CA VAL A 30 -0.44 25.89 9.55
C VAL A 30 -1.24 25.45 8.32
N LEU A 31 -2.32 26.16 7.99
CA LEU A 31 -3.15 25.89 6.82
C LEU A 31 -2.33 26.01 5.53
N ALA A 32 -1.58 27.10 5.37
CA ALA A 32 -0.71 27.30 4.21
C ALA A 32 0.36 26.19 4.09
N HIS A 33 0.97 25.78 5.20
CA HIS A 33 1.92 24.66 5.21
C HIS A 33 1.26 23.33 4.84
N ARG A 34 0.03 23.05 5.30
CA ARG A 34 -0.71 21.84 4.92
C ARG A 34 -0.94 21.80 3.42
N TYR A 35 -1.44 22.88 2.83
CA TYR A 35 -1.63 22.96 1.38
C TYR A 35 -0.32 22.79 0.62
N LYS A 36 0.76 23.47 1.04
CA LYS A 36 2.08 23.30 0.45
C LYS A 36 2.53 21.84 0.51
N SER A 37 2.41 21.20 1.68
CA SER A 37 2.77 19.79 1.86
C SER A 37 1.95 18.85 0.98
N ILE A 38 0.66 19.12 0.77
CA ILE A 38 -0.18 18.35 -0.16
C ILE A 38 0.36 18.51 -1.58
N THR A 39 0.61 19.75 -2.02
CA THR A 39 1.11 20.00 -3.38
C THR A 39 2.50 19.40 -3.62
N ASP A 40 3.39 19.45 -2.63
CA ASP A 40 4.73 18.87 -2.72
C ASP A 40 4.66 17.34 -2.74
N PHE A 41 3.76 16.75 -1.95
CA PHE A 41 3.50 15.30 -1.94
C PHE A 41 2.94 14.81 -3.28
N GLU A 42 1.94 15.51 -3.83
CA GLU A 42 1.38 15.22 -5.15
C GLU A 42 2.47 15.32 -6.22
N ARG A 43 3.24 16.40 -6.22
CA ARG A 43 4.36 16.62 -7.16
C ARG A 43 5.39 15.50 -7.13
N GLY A 44 5.83 15.09 -5.93
CA GLY A 44 6.81 14.01 -5.77
C GLY A 44 6.28 12.63 -6.16
N ARG A 45 4.95 12.43 -6.14
CA ARG A 45 4.31 11.14 -6.43
C ARG A 45 3.63 11.06 -7.80
N LYS A 46 3.65 12.11 -8.62
CA LYS A 46 3.07 12.10 -9.98
C LYS A 46 3.54 10.91 -10.81
N ASN A 47 4.82 10.55 -10.72
CA ASN A 47 5.42 9.46 -11.50
C ASN A 47 5.29 8.07 -10.84
N ASN A 48 4.82 8.01 -9.59
CA ASN A 48 4.66 6.76 -8.83
C ASN A 48 3.23 6.20 -8.92
N TYR A 49 2.39 6.76 -9.78
CA TYR A 49 1.05 6.25 -10.02
C TYR A 49 1.14 5.00 -10.91
N HIS A 50 1.11 3.82 -10.27
CA HIS A 50 1.01 2.56 -10.98
C HIS A 50 -0.47 2.22 -11.20
N TYR A 51 -0.88 2.10 -12.46
CA TYR A 51 -2.17 1.51 -12.80
C TYR A 51 -2.11 0.01 -12.55
N TYR A 52 -2.74 -0.43 -11.47
CA TYR A 52 -2.89 -1.85 -11.14
C TYR A 52 -4.17 -2.36 -11.81
N ASN A 53 -4.12 -2.64 -13.11
CA ASN A 53 -5.20 -3.30 -13.84
C ASN A 53 -4.67 -4.63 -14.41
N PHE A 54 -4.59 -5.63 -13.54
CA PHE A 54 -4.16 -6.97 -13.93
C PHE A 54 -5.37 -7.75 -14.45
N ALA A 55 -5.24 -8.31 -15.64
CA ALA A 55 -6.31 -9.11 -16.22
C ALA A 55 -6.43 -10.45 -15.49
N PRO A 56 -7.61 -11.09 -15.49
CA PRO A 56 -7.72 -12.50 -15.13
C PRO A 56 -6.71 -13.34 -15.94
N SER A 57 -6.21 -14.40 -15.31
CA SER A 57 -5.16 -15.28 -15.83
C SER A 57 -3.76 -14.65 -15.99
N GLU A 58 -3.55 -13.40 -15.54
CA GLU A 58 -2.22 -12.81 -15.53
C GLU A 58 -1.40 -13.28 -14.32
N PHE A 59 -0.11 -13.58 -14.55
CA PHE A 59 0.80 -13.95 -13.47
C PHE A 59 1.26 -12.71 -12.69
N VAL A 60 1.13 -12.80 -11.37
CA VAL A 60 1.46 -11.73 -10.43
C VAL A 60 2.23 -12.26 -9.23
N MET A 61 2.97 -11.38 -8.59
CA MET A 61 3.67 -11.61 -7.33
C MET A 61 3.07 -10.72 -6.25
N VAL A 62 2.95 -11.25 -5.04
CA VAL A 62 2.35 -10.54 -3.91
C VAL A 62 3.40 -10.17 -2.88
N LEU A 63 3.38 -8.91 -2.44
CA LEU A 63 4.22 -8.41 -1.37
C LEU A 63 3.80 -8.98 0.00
N SER A 64 4.76 -9.55 0.71
CA SER A 64 4.60 -10.00 2.09
C SER A 64 4.68 -8.82 3.07
N LYS A 65 3.57 -8.49 3.72
CA LYS A 65 3.48 -7.35 4.68
C LYS A 65 4.46 -7.49 5.84
N LYS A 66 4.67 -8.71 6.35
CA LYS A 66 5.49 -8.99 7.54
C LYS A 66 6.98 -8.66 7.35
N ILE A 67 7.47 -8.58 6.12
CA ILE A 67 8.90 -8.38 5.80
C ILE A 67 9.21 -6.89 5.57
N LYS A 68 8.24 -6.08 5.15
CA LYS A 68 8.47 -4.69 4.75
C LYS A 68 9.06 -3.79 5.86
N PRO A 69 8.60 -3.85 7.12
CA PRO A 69 9.10 -2.95 8.17
C PRO A 69 10.26 -3.55 9.01
N ASP A 70 10.57 -4.84 8.88
CA ASP A 70 11.52 -5.51 9.78
C ASP A 70 12.98 -5.37 9.29
N VAL A 71 13.80 -4.66 10.07
CA VAL A 71 15.23 -4.42 9.81
C VAL A 71 16.03 -5.73 9.75
N ARG A 72 15.58 -6.78 10.46
CA ARG A 72 16.27 -8.09 10.51
C ARG A 72 15.94 -9.00 9.33
N ARG A 73 14.98 -8.64 8.48
CA ARG A 73 14.48 -9.50 7.38
C ARG A 73 14.87 -9.01 5.99
N LYS A 74 15.89 -8.16 5.86
CA LYS A 74 16.34 -7.61 4.56
C LYS A 74 16.63 -8.68 3.52
N CYS A 75 17.18 -9.83 3.93
CA CYS A 75 17.54 -10.95 3.06
C CYS A 75 16.39 -11.94 2.81
N ARG A 76 15.21 -11.76 3.41
CA ARG A 76 14.08 -12.68 3.18
C ARG A 76 13.36 -12.33 1.88
N PRO A 77 12.83 -13.33 1.14
CA PRO A 77 12.08 -13.07 -0.09
C PRO A 77 10.88 -12.16 0.21
N ARG A 78 10.85 -10.99 -0.44
CA ARG A 78 9.83 -9.95 -0.18
C ARG A 78 8.48 -10.29 -0.78
N TYR A 79 8.50 -11.10 -1.83
CA TYR A 79 7.33 -11.48 -2.60
C TYR A 79 7.09 -12.97 -2.49
N PHE A 80 5.83 -13.37 -2.55
CA PHE A 80 5.45 -14.76 -2.71
C PHE A 80 5.76 -15.25 -4.13
N ASN A 81 5.66 -16.56 -4.30
CA ASN A 81 5.77 -17.23 -5.58
C ASN A 81 4.80 -16.63 -6.61
N PRO A 82 5.02 -16.86 -7.92
CA PRO A 82 4.09 -16.43 -8.95
C PRO A 82 2.71 -17.03 -8.71
N LEU A 83 1.69 -16.18 -8.74
CA LEU A 83 0.28 -16.50 -8.57
C LEU A 83 -0.48 -16.02 -9.81
N VAL A 84 -1.68 -16.54 -10.01
CA VAL A 84 -2.55 -16.20 -11.13
C VAL A 84 -3.69 -15.32 -10.62
N VAL A 85 -4.04 -14.27 -11.34
CA VAL A 85 -5.23 -13.47 -11.03
C VAL A 85 -6.48 -14.26 -11.40
N ALA A 86 -7.31 -14.62 -10.42
CA ALA A 86 -8.58 -15.28 -10.69
C ALA A 86 -9.67 -14.24 -11.02
N LYS A 87 -9.81 -13.23 -10.16
CA LYS A 87 -10.77 -12.13 -10.39
C LYS A 87 -10.39 -10.84 -9.69
N TRP A 88 -10.85 -9.73 -10.26
CA TRP A 88 -10.81 -8.42 -9.63
C TRP A 88 -12.12 -8.14 -8.89
N LEU A 89 -12.04 -7.67 -7.65
CA LEU A 89 -13.19 -7.31 -6.83
C LEU A 89 -13.54 -5.83 -7.00
N ARG A 90 -14.82 -5.50 -6.81
CA ARG A 90 -15.31 -4.09 -6.78
C ARG A 90 -14.58 -3.21 -5.78
N SER A 91 -14.00 -3.78 -4.73
CA SER A 91 -13.20 -3.08 -3.72
C SER A 91 -11.81 -2.64 -4.20
N GLY A 92 -11.39 -3.03 -5.41
CA GLY A 92 -10.02 -2.79 -5.89
C GLY A 92 -9.00 -3.86 -5.46
N ALA A 93 -9.45 -4.92 -4.77
CA ALA A 93 -8.63 -6.05 -4.38
C ALA A 93 -8.66 -7.16 -5.43
N TYR A 94 -7.63 -8.00 -5.44
CA TYR A 94 -7.49 -9.15 -6.31
C TYR A 94 -7.67 -10.45 -5.52
N ARG A 95 -8.48 -11.36 -6.05
CA ARG A 95 -8.45 -12.76 -5.65
C ARG A 95 -7.48 -13.50 -6.55
N LEU A 96 -6.59 -14.24 -5.92
CA LEU A 96 -5.49 -14.91 -6.60
C LEU A 96 -5.64 -16.42 -6.44
N ALA A 97 -5.05 -17.16 -7.36
CA ALA A 97 -4.92 -18.60 -7.32
C ALA A 97 -3.45 -18.99 -7.46
N GLU A 98 -3.12 -20.16 -6.94
CA GLU A 98 -1.87 -20.83 -7.30
C GLU A 98 -1.94 -21.38 -8.74
N VAL A 99 -0.80 -21.78 -9.28
CA VAL A 99 -0.68 -22.25 -10.68
C VAL A 99 -1.46 -23.55 -10.92
N ASN A 100 -1.69 -24.34 -9.87
CA ASN A 100 -2.52 -25.54 -9.88
C ASN A 100 -4.03 -25.24 -9.90
N GLY A 101 -4.45 -23.97 -9.87
CA GLY A 101 -5.86 -23.57 -9.84
C GLY A 101 -6.45 -23.38 -8.43
N ALA A 102 -5.71 -23.67 -7.37
CA ALA A 102 -6.21 -23.52 -6.00
C ALA A 102 -6.37 -22.05 -5.62
N LEU A 103 -7.58 -21.64 -5.21
CA LEU A 103 -7.87 -20.26 -4.84
C LEU A 103 -7.30 -19.90 -3.45
N LEU A 104 -6.68 -18.73 -3.36
CA LEU A 104 -6.27 -18.17 -2.07
C LEU A 104 -7.48 -17.58 -1.36
N LYS A 105 -7.68 -18.00 -0.11
CA LYS A 105 -8.75 -17.51 0.79
C LYS A 105 -8.72 -16.00 1.04
N LEU A 106 -7.56 -15.37 0.89
CA LEU A 106 -7.36 -13.95 1.19
C LEU A 106 -7.40 -13.10 -0.09
N ASP A 107 -8.10 -11.97 0.00
CA ASP A 107 -8.05 -10.95 -1.05
C ASP A 107 -6.83 -10.01 -0.84
N PHE A 108 -6.17 -9.66 -1.95
CA PHE A 108 -4.94 -8.86 -1.93
C PHE A 108 -5.19 -7.46 -2.50
N ALA A 109 -4.88 -6.43 -1.72
CA ALA A 109 -4.96 -5.04 -2.20
C ALA A 109 -4.02 -4.79 -3.38
N ALA A 110 -4.48 -4.04 -4.37
CA ALA A 110 -3.77 -3.72 -5.62
C ALA A 110 -2.29 -3.30 -5.42
N PHE A 111 -2.00 -2.43 -4.45
CA PHE A 111 -0.64 -1.94 -4.20
C PHE A 111 0.36 -3.01 -3.72
N ARG A 112 -0.12 -4.21 -3.37
CA ARG A 112 0.71 -5.36 -2.97
C ARG A 112 1.02 -6.28 -4.15
N VAL A 113 0.31 -6.14 -5.25
CA VAL A 113 0.37 -7.03 -6.41
C VAL A 113 1.24 -6.38 -7.47
N ILE A 114 2.20 -7.14 -8.00
CA ILE A 114 3.10 -6.70 -9.07
C ILE A 114 3.09 -7.76 -10.16
N ARG A 115 3.16 -7.33 -11.43
CA ARG A 115 3.26 -8.26 -12.55
C ARG A 115 4.49 -9.16 -12.44
N TYR A 116 4.29 -10.46 -12.58
CA TYR A 116 5.40 -11.40 -12.72
C TYR A 116 6.07 -11.21 -14.09
N ARG A 117 7.38 -11.03 -14.11
CA ARG A 117 8.18 -11.01 -15.34
C ARG A 117 8.94 -12.32 -15.44
N ALA A 118 8.45 -13.23 -16.28
CA ALA A 118 9.15 -14.48 -16.55
C ALA A 118 10.40 -14.21 -17.39
N CYS A 119 11.53 -14.81 -17.02
CA CYS A 119 12.76 -14.76 -17.80
C CYS A 119 12.71 -15.69 -19.03
N LEU A 120 11.87 -16.72 -18.99
CA LEU A 120 11.64 -17.68 -20.07
C LEU A 120 10.17 -17.69 -20.42
N LYS A 121 9.86 -17.63 -21.72
CA LYS A 121 8.49 -17.71 -22.23
C LYS A 121 8.06 -19.18 -22.26
N LYS A 122 7.51 -19.68 -21.16
CA LYS A 122 6.82 -20.96 -21.10
C LYS A 122 5.32 -20.70 -20.95
N VAL A 123 4.52 -21.38 -21.76
CA VAL A 123 3.07 -21.40 -21.59
C VAL A 123 2.77 -22.43 -20.51
N VAL A 124 2.00 -22.04 -19.51
CA VAL A 124 1.52 -22.95 -18.47
C VAL A 124 0.01 -22.90 -18.55
N GLU A 125 -0.60 -24.06 -18.78
CA GLU A 125 -2.04 -24.21 -18.70
C GLU A 125 -2.44 -24.22 -17.23
N VAL A 126 -3.34 -23.32 -16.87
CA VAL A 126 -3.91 -23.26 -15.53
C VAL A 126 -5.26 -23.98 -15.63
N THR A 127 -5.37 -25.09 -14.90
CA THR A 127 -6.61 -25.86 -14.74
C THR A 127 -7.72 -24.99 -14.12
N GLU A 128 -8.96 -25.46 -14.18
CA GLU A 128 -10.12 -24.77 -13.59
C GLU A 128 -9.86 -24.32 -12.14
N TYR A 129 -10.33 -23.11 -11.78
CA TYR A 129 -10.14 -22.58 -10.44
C TYR A 129 -11.02 -23.35 -9.45
N VAL A 130 -10.40 -23.98 -8.46
CA VAL A 130 -11.11 -24.76 -7.43
C VAL A 130 -11.14 -23.94 -6.15
N ASP A 131 -12.35 -23.66 -5.63
CA ASP A 131 -12.51 -23.08 -4.29
C ASP A 131 -12.47 -24.21 -3.23
N GLU A 132 -11.91 -23.94 -2.06
CA GLU A 132 -11.91 -24.89 -0.94
C GLU A 132 -13.35 -25.24 -0.51
N ALA A 133 -14.30 -24.32 -0.73
CA ALA A 133 -15.72 -24.55 -0.46
C ALA A 133 -16.34 -25.63 -1.38
N ASP A 134 -15.82 -25.80 -2.59
CA ASP A 134 -16.35 -26.75 -3.58
C ASP A 134 -15.85 -28.18 -3.31
N LEU A 135 -14.76 -28.33 -2.56
CA LEU A 135 -14.18 -29.63 -2.16
C LEU A 135 -14.80 -30.20 -0.88
N ALA A 136 -15.57 -29.40 -0.13
CA ALA A 136 -16.19 -29.81 1.14
C ALA A 136 -17.42 -30.74 0.97
N GLY A 137 -17.76 -31.13 -0.26
CA GLY A 137 -18.95 -31.92 -0.59
C GLY A 137 -18.71 -33.42 -0.82
N THR A 138 -17.48 -33.91 -0.75
CA THR A 138 -17.16 -35.35 -0.83
C THR A 138 -16.81 -35.87 0.55
N GLU A 139 -17.83 -36.16 1.35
CA GLU A 139 -17.71 -37.11 2.46
C GLU A 139 -17.84 -38.53 1.88
N ASP A 140 -16.98 -39.43 2.36
CA ASP A 140 -16.70 -40.77 1.84
C ASP A 140 -17.92 -41.72 1.87
N ASP A 141 -18.13 -42.49 0.78
CA ASP A 141 -18.94 -43.72 0.74
C ASP A 141 -18.04 -44.96 0.92
#